data_AF-A0A5Q4F6N5-F1
#
_entry.id   AF-A0A5Q4F6N5-F1
#
_cell.length_a   1.000
_cell.length_b   1.000
_cell.length_c   1.000
_cell.angle_alpha   90.00
_cell.angle_beta   90.00
_cell.angle_gamma   90.00
#
_symmetry.space_group_name_H-M   'P 1'
#
loop_
_entity.id
_entity.type
_entity.pdbx_description
1 polymer ?
#
loop_
_entity_poly.entity_id
_entity_poly.type
_entity_poly.pdbx_seq_one_letter_code
_entity_poly.pdbx_strand_id
1 'polypeptide(L)'
;MENLAYSWLFIFYNILGLVLLVQGAIWLFYPAPFYQFLVTTCKLEYRPPIFVKTVYSLFFLGTITLVAAFFLRSGADMLFGAGLIVMSYKLVKYLNHWDWLRTIIPDKPKPIKRFLRQLGLFTLVIAVVVVLLVYRLVQSGA
;
A
#
# COMPACT_ATOMS: atom_id res chain seq x y z
N MET A 1 8.86 19.67 22.20
CA MET A 1 8.15 19.36 20.95
C MET A 1 8.47 17.96 20.41
N GLU A 2 9.66 17.42 20.69
CA GLU A 2 10.06 16.06 20.25
C GLU A 2 9.12 14.95 20.75
N ASN A 3 8.71 14.95 22.02
CA ASN A 3 7.79 13.93 22.57
C ASN A 3 6.41 13.88 21.89
N LEU A 4 5.92 15.02 21.39
CA LEU A 4 4.61 15.12 20.74
C LEU A 4 4.67 14.57 19.31
N ALA A 5 5.74 14.89 18.57
CA ALA A 5 6.01 14.33 17.25
C ALA A 5 6.22 12.81 17.32
N TYR A 6 6.92 12.34 18.36
CA TYR A 6 7.18 10.92 18.61
C TYR A 6 5.90 10.12 18.88
N SER A 7 5.04 10.66 19.76
CA SER A 7 3.76 10.04 20.12
C SER A 7 2.83 9.95 18.91
N TRP A 8 2.83 10.97 18.05
CA TRP A 8 1.99 11.00 16.86
C TRP A 8 2.46 10.03 15.77
N LEU A 9 3.76 9.92 15.56
CA LEU A 9 4.35 8.93 14.66
C LEU A 9 4.09 7.50 15.14
N PHE A 10 4.20 7.25 16.44
CA PHE A 10 3.91 5.94 17.02
C PHE A 10 2.45 5.50 16.75
N ILE A 11 1.48 6.39 16.96
CA ILE A 11 0.07 6.13 16.67
C ILE A 11 -0.13 5.90 15.17
N PHE A 12 0.45 6.77 14.33
CA PHE A 12 0.34 6.66 12.88
C PHE A 12 0.87 5.33 12.35
N TYR A 13 2.07 4.91 12.75
CA TYR A 13 2.66 3.66 12.31
C TYR A 13 1.92 2.42 12.83
N ASN A 14 1.37 2.46 14.05
CA ASN A 14 0.56 1.35 14.56
C ASN A 14 -0.73 1.18 13.76
N ILE A 15 -1.46 2.27 13.50
CA ILE A 15 -2.68 2.22 12.68
C ILE A 15 -2.35 1.74 11.27
N LEU A 16 -1.30 2.29 10.67
CA LEU A 16 -0.86 1.92 9.32
C LEU A 16 -0.44 0.46 9.24
N GLY A 17 0.34 -0.03 10.21
CA GLY A 17 0.79 -1.42 10.30
C GLY A 17 -0.39 -2.40 10.43
N LEU A 18 -1.37 -2.08 11.28
CA LEU A 18 -2.60 -2.88 11.43
C LEU A 18 -3.41 -2.92 10.13
N VAL A 19 -3.61 -1.77 9.49
CA VAL A 19 -4.33 -1.68 8.20
C VAL A 19 -3.61 -2.51 7.13
N LEU A 20 -2.28 -2.41 7.03
CA LEU A 20 -1.49 -3.17 6.06
C LEU A 20 -1.48 -4.67 6.35
N LEU A 21 -1.45 -5.08 7.62
CA LEU A 21 -1.55 -6.48 8.05
C LEU A 21 -2.90 -7.08 7.65
N VAL A 22 -3.99 -6.40 8.00
CA VAL A 22 -5.35 -6.85 7.69
C VAL A 22 -5.56 -6.90 6.17
N GLN A 23 -5.16 -5.84 5.46
CA GLN A 23 -5.32 -5.76 4.01
C GLN A 23 -4.43 -6.79 3.27
N GLY A 24 -3.20 -6.99 3.71
CA GLY A 24 -2.29 -8.02 3.20
C GLY A 24 -2.83 -9.42 3.41
N ALA A 25 -3.37 -9.71 4.60
CA ALA A 25 -4.00 -10.99 4.92
C ALA A 25 -5.25 -11.25 4.06
N ILE A 26 -6.12 -10.24 3.90
CA ILE A 26 -7.31 -10.35 3.04
C ILE A 26 -6.91 -10.67 1.60
N TRP A 27 -5.90 -9.99 1.05
CA TRP A 27 -5.44 -10.24 -0.32
C TRP A 27 -4.75 -11.61 -0.50
N LEU A 28 -4.09 -12.11 0.55
CA LEU A 28 -3.43 -13.41 0.54
C LEU A 28 -4.44 -14.58 0.60
N PHE A 29 -5.35 -14.53 1.58
CA PHE A 29 -6.27 -15.63 1.90
C PHE A 29 -7.59 -15.54 1.12
N TYR A 30 -8.09 -14.33 0.84
CA TYR A 30 -9.36 -14.08 0.17
C TYR A 30 -9.21 -13.19 -1.08
N PRO A 31 -8.46 -13.63 -2.13
CA PRO A 31 -8.31 -12.86 -3.36
C PRO A 31 -9.60 -12.83 -4.22
N ALA A 32 -10.56 -13.71 -3.94
CA ALA A 32 -11.79 -13.86 -4.71
C ALA A 32 -12.73 -12.64 -4.73
N PRO A 33 -13.09 -12.02 -3.57
CA PRO A 33 -13.90 -10.80 -3.55
C PRO A 33 -13.24 -9.64 -4.29
N PHE A 34 -11.92 -9.50 -4.17
CA PHE A 34 -11.18 -8.44 -4.87
C PHE A 34 -11.11 -8.70 -6.38
N TYR A 35 -10.98 -9.97 -6.80
CA TYR A 35 -11.08 -10.36 -8.21
C TYR A 35 -12.48 -10.05 -8.78
N GLN A 36 -13.56 -10.39 -8.05
CA GLN A 36 -14.92 -10.06 -8.48
C GLN A 36 -15.13 -8.55 -8.58
N PHE A 37 -14.61 -7.78 -7.62
CA PHE A 37 -14.61 -6.32 -7.70
C PHE A 37 -13.88 -5.83 -8.96
N LEU A 38 -12.67 -6.34 -9.24
CA LEU A 38 -11.92 -6.02 -10.46
C LEU A 38 -12.70 -6.36 -11.75
N VAL A 39 -13.30 -7.56 -11.84
CA VAL A 39 -14.10 -7.97 -13.00
C VAL A 39 -15.32 -7.09 -13.18
N THR A 40 -16.02 -6.76 -12.09
CA THR A 40 -17.20 -5.87 -12.12
C THR A 40 -16.80 -4.47 -12.56
N THR A 41 -15.64 -4.01 -12.10
CA THR A 41 -15.08 -2.71 -12.47
C THR A 41 -14.55 -2.68 -13.90
N CYS A 42 -14.06 -3.80 -14.45
CA CYS A 42 -13.64 -3.91 -15.85
C CYS A 42 -14.81 -3.90 -16.83
N LYS A 43 -16.03 -4.22 -16.36
CA LYS A 43 -17.27 -4.06 -17.15
C LYS A 43 -17.70 -2.59 -17.24
N LEU A 44 -17.19 -1.72 -16.38
CA LEU A 44 -17.40 -0.29 -16.46
C LEU A 44 -16.41 0.28 -17.48
N GLU A 45 -16.93 1.03 -18.44
CA GLU A 45 -16.14 1.64 -19.51
C GLU A 45 -15.18 2.72 -18.99
N TYR A 46 -15.46 3.25 -17.79
CA TYR A 46 -14.70 4.29 -17.13
C TYR A 46 -13.70 3.73 -16.11
N ARG A 47 -12.56 4.43 -15.99
CA ARG A 47 -11.53 4.12 -14.98
C ARG A 47 -12.14 4.20 -13.58
N PRO A 48 -11.90 3.21 -12.71
CA PRO A 48 -12.45 3.24 -11.38
C PRO A 48 -11.96 4.44 -10.56
N PRO A 49 -12.88 5.30 -10.07
CA PRO A 49 -12.50 6.47 -9.28
C PRO A 49 -11.83 6.08 -7.97
N ILE A 50 -12.11 4.88 -7.44
CA ILE A 50 -11.46 4.32 -6.26
C ILE A 50 -9.95 4.14 -6.49
N PHE A 51 -9.54 3.58 -7.64
CA PHE A 51 -8.11 3.37 -7.92
C PHE A 51 -7.36 4.68 -8.08
N VAL A 52 -7.97 5.68 -8.70
CA VAL A 52 -7.39 7.03 -8.82
C VAL A 52 -7.21 7.65 -7.43
N LYS A 53 -8.24 7.60 -6.57
CA LYS A 53 -8.14 8.06 -5.19
C LYS A 53 -7.04 7.34 -4.42
N THR A 54 -6.95 6.01 -4.54
CA THR A 54 -5.90 5.21 -3.89
C THR A 54 -4.51 5.62 -4.34
N VAL A 55 -4.29 5.87 -5.63
CA VAL A 55 -3.01 6.39 -6.14
C VAL A 55 -2.64 7.72 -5.49
N TYR A 56 -3.56 8.68 -5.49
CA TYR A 56 -3.32 9.99 -4.90
C TYR A 56 -3.02 9.88 -3.40
N SER A 57 -3.78 9.08 -2.67
CA SER A 57 -3.55 8.84 -1.26
C SER A 57 -2.18 8.19 -1.01
N LEU A 58 -1.81 7.15 -1.75
CA LEU A 58 -0.50 6.49 -1.60
C LEU A 58 0.66 7.43 -1.96
N PHE A 59 0.52 8.24 -2.99
CA PHE A 59 1.54 9.20 -3.40
C PHE A 59 1.71 10.31 -2.36
N PHE A 60 0.60 10.86 -1.86
CA PHE A 60 0.62 11.88 -0.81
C PHE A 60 1.21 11.33 0.50
N LEU A 61 0.78 10.13 0.90
CA LEU A 61 1.29 9.45 2.10
C LEU A 61 2.79 9.16 1.96
N GLY A 62 3.21 8.59 0.83
CA GLY A 62 4.62 8.30 0.55
C GLY A 62 5.50 9.54 0.56
N THR A 63 4.99 10.66 0.05
CA THR A 63 5.69 11.96 0.07
C THR A 63 5.81 12.49 1.49
N ILE A 64 4.73 12.48 2.28
CA ILE A 64 4.76 12.90 3.68
C ILE A 64 5.73 12.03 4.48
N THR A 65 5.69 10.71 4.30
CA THR A 65 6.59 9.80 5.01
C THR A 65 8.04 10.02 4.61
N LEU A 66 8.34 10.31 3.33
CA LEU A 66 9.69 10.66 2.89
C LEU A 66 10.18 11.99 3.50
N VAL A 67 9.33 13.02 3.51
CA VAL A 67 9.66 14.30 4.13
C VAL A 67 9.93 14.09 5.63
N ALA A 68 9.04 13.38 6.32
CA ALA A 68 9.21 13.04 7.74
C ALA A 68 10.50 12.22 7.98
N ALA A 69 10.81 11.25 7.11
CA ALA A 69 12.01 10.43 7.19
C ALA A 69 13.30 11.25 7.05
N PHE A 70 13.30 12.28 6.19
CA PHE A 70 14.41 13.21 6.05
C PHE A 70 14.67 14.00 7.35
N PHE A 71 13.60 14.47 8.01
CA PHE A 71 13.72 15.18 9.29
C PHE A 71 14.15 14.27 10.44
N LEU A 72 13.69 13.02 10.45
CA LEU A 72 13.97 12.05 11.51
C LEU A 72 15.27 11.25 11.27
N ARG A 73 15.94 11.43 10.12
CA ARG A 73 17.10 10.63 9.67
C ARG A 73 16.87 9.11 9.77
N SER A 74 15.64 8.66 9.55
CA SER A 74 15.28 7.25 9.62
C SER A 74 15.37 6.63 8.23
N GLY A 75 16.44 5.87 7.99
CA GLY A 75 16.64 5.17 6.71
C GLY A 75 15.53 4.15 6.39
N ALA A 76 14.89 3.60 7.42
CA ALA A 76 13.78 2.67 7.25
C ALA A 76 12.47 3.39 6.84
N ASP A 77 12.21 4.60 7.36
CA ASP A 77 11.07 5.42 6.91
C ASP A 77 11.25 5.92 5.48
N MET A 78 12.51 6.18 5.06
CA MET A 78 12.84 6.49 3.67
C MET A 78 12.51 5.32 2.74
N LEU A 79 12.90 4.08 3.10
CA LEU A 79 12.58 2.89 2.32
C LEU A 79 11.07 2.66 2.23
N PHE A 80 10.36 2.91 3.33
CA PHE A 80 8.90 2.78 3.38
C PHE A 80 8.22 3.83 2.48
N GLY A 81 8.58 5.11 2.60
CA GLY A 81 8.05 6.19 1.76
C GLY A 81 8.37 5.98 0.27
N ALA A 82 9.59 5.55 -0.04
CA ALA A 82 9.98 5.18 -1.40
C ALA A 82 9.15 3.98 -1.92
N GLY A 83 8.89 2.99 -1.07
CA GLY A 83 8.04 1.85 -1.39
C GLY A 83 6.60 2.25 -1.75
N LEU A 84 6.02 3.20 -1.01
CA LEU A 84 4.69 3.76 -1.30
C LEU A 84 4.66 4.51 -2.64
N ILE A 85 5.69 5.30 -2.94
CA ILE A 85 5.80 6.00 -4.23
C ILE A 85 5.94 5.00 -5.37
N VAL A 86 6.78 3.97 -5.24
CA VAL A 86 6.93 2.92 -6.26
C VAL A 86 5.60 2.17 -6.46
N MET A 87 4.85 1.90 -5.39
CA MET A 87 3.50 1.31 -5.50
C MET A 87 2.54 2.22 -6.26
N SER A 88 2.49 3.52 -5.92
CA SER A 88 1.66 4.49 -6.63
C SER A 88 2.01 4.55 -8.13
N TYR A 89 3.30 4.51 -8.47
CA TYR A 89 3.77 4.53 -9.85
C TYR A 89 3.32 3.27 -10.61
N LYS A 90 3.45 2.08 -10.00
CA LYS A 90 2.94 0.84 -10.59
C LYS A 90 1.42 0.91 -10.81
N LEU A 91 0.66 1.41 -9.83
CA LEU A 91 -0.79 1.59 -9.94
C LEU A 91 -1.18 2.57 -11.06
N VAL A 92 -0.48 3.70 -11.20
CA VAL A 92 -0.67 4.65 -12.33
C VAL A 92 -0.41 3.97 -13.67
N LYS A 93 0.67 3.17 -13.77
CA LYS A 93 0.97 2.43 -15.00
C LYS A 93 -0.15 1.46 -15.37
N TYR A 94 -0.74 0.76 -14.39
CA TYR A 94 -1.90 -0.10 -14.59
C TYR A 94 -3.16 0.70 -15.00
N LEU A 95 -3.41 1.85 -14.39
CA LEU A 95 -4.51 2.76 -14.74
C LEU A 95 -4.38 3.32 -16.17
N ASN A 96 -3.17 3.62 -16.63
CA ASN A 96 -2.93 4.10 -17.99
C ASN A 96 -3.16 3.01 -19.05
N HIS A 97 -2.92 1.74 -18.70
CA HIS A 97 -3.18 0.60 -19.59
C HIS A 97 -4.55 -0.04 -19.31
N TRP A 98 -5.48 0.67 -18.66
CA TRP A 98 -6.77 0.13 -18.23
C TRP A 98 -7.59 -0.47 -19.38
N ASP A 99 -7.58 0.16 -20.56
CA ASP A 99 -8.31 -0.32 -21.73
C ASP A 99 -7.79 -1.65 -22.29
N TRP A 100 -6.50 -1.95 -22.07
CA TRP A 100 -5.90 -3.24 -22.39
C TRP A 100 -6.09 -4.25 -21.26
N LEU A 101 -6.06 -3.79 -20.00
CA LEU A 101 -6.31 -4.64 -18.84
C LEU A 101 -7.76 -5.12 -18.79
N ARG A 102 -8.74 -4.29 -19.14
CA ARG A 102 -10.17 -4.64 -19.11
C ARG A 102 -10.52 -5.81 -20.04
N THR A 103 -9.76 -6.03 -21.11
CA THR A 103 -9.97 -7.13 -22.04
C THR A 103 -9.30 -8.43 -21.59
N ILE A 104 -8.21 -8.35 -20.82
CA ILE A 104 -7.44 -9.52 -20.37
C ILE A 104 -7.91 -10.02 -19.00
N ILE A 105 -8.36 -9.12 -18.13
CA ILE A 105 -8.80 -9.45 -16.77
C ILE A 105 -9.96 -10.47 -16.74
N PRO A 106 -10.99 -10.38 -17.60
CA PRO A 106 -12.08 -11.35 -17.63
C PRO A 106 -11.62 -12.75 -18.10
N ASP A 107 -10.70 -12.79 -19.06
CA ASP A 107 -10.30 -14.04 -19.74
C ASP A 107 -9.24 -14.84 -18.98
N LYS A 108 -8.47 -14.21 -18.08
CA LYS A 108 -7.35 -14.86 -17.38
C LYS A 108 -7.41 -14.67 -15.85
N PRO A 109 -8.28 -15.41 -15.14
CA PRO A 109 -8.40 -15.34 -13.67
C PRO A 109 -7.14 -15.82 -12.92
N LYS A 110 -6.42 -16.81 -13.47
CA LYS A 110 -5.25 -17.44 -12.81
C LYS A 110 -4.08 -16.46 -12.58
N PRO A 111 -3.58 -15.70 -13.57
CA PRO A 111 -2.48 -14.75 -13.36
C PRO A 111 -2.87 -13.61 -12.41
N ILE A 112 -4.13 -13.18 -12.40
CA ILE A 112 -4.58 -12.07 -11.53
C ILE A 112 -4.65 -12.51 -10.07
N LYS A 113 -5.16 -13.71 -9.80
CA LYS A 113 -5.14 -14.26 -8.43
C LYS A 113 -3.70 -14.43 -7.91
N ARG A 114 -2.74 -14.80 -8.77
CA ARG A 114 -1.31 -14.83 -8.40
C ARG A 114 -0.76 -13.44 -8.12
N PHE A 115 -1.07 -12.46 -8.97
CA PHE A 115 -0.67 -11.08 -8.77
C PHE A 115 -1.24 -10.48 -7.48
N LEU A 116 -2.51 -10.75 -7.16
CA LEU A 116 -3.14 -10.32 -5.91
C LEU A 116 -2.50 -10.98 -4.69
N ARG A 117 -2.16 -12.26 -4.74
CA ARG A 117 -1.42 -12.93 -3.67
C ARG A 117 -0.02 -12.36 -3.50
N GLN A 118 0.69 -12.05 -4.59
CA GLN A 118 2.01 -11.41 -4.54
C GLN A 118 1.92 -10.02 -3.94
N LEU A 119 0.90 -9.23 -4.30
CA LEU A 119 0.63 -7.95 -3.67
C LEU A 119 0.37 -8.13 -2.18
N GLY A 120 -0.51 -9.06 -1.77
CA GLY A 120 -0.79 -9.35 -0.36
C GLY A 120 0.47 -9.72 0.43
N LEU A 121 1.34 -10.56 -0.12
CA LEU A 121 2.65 -10.90 0.45
C LEU A 121 3.54 -9.65 0.60
N PHE A 122 3.59 -8.80 -0.43
CA PHE A 122 4.37 -7.57 -0.37
C PHE A 122 3.83 -6.61 0.69
N THR A 123 2.50 -6.47 0.80
CA THR A 123 1.85 -5.67 1.83
C THR A 123 2.14 -6.20 3.24
N LEU A 124 2.17 -7.53 3.43
CA LEU A 124 2.54 -8.15 4.70
C LEU A 124 4.00 -7.90 5.07
N VAL A 125 4.92 -8.01 4.11
CA VAL A 125 6.34 -7.68 4.33
C VAL A 125 6.50 -6.22 4.75
N ILE A 126 5.81 -5.32 4.06
CA ILE A 126 5.78 -3.90 4.43
C ILE A 126 5.22 -3.73 5.85
N ALA A 127 4.14 -4.43 6.21
CA ALA A 127 3.56 -4.34 7.54
C ALA A 127 4.53 -4.80 8.65
N VAL A 128 5.29 -5.87 8.39
CA VAL A 128 6.36 -6.33 9.31
C VAL A 128 7.44 -5.26 9.46
N VAL A 129 7.84 -4.60 8.37
CA VAL A 129 8.80 -3.47 8.43
C VAL A 129 8.24 -2.32 9.27
N VAL A 130 6.95 -1.99 9.14
CA VAL A 130 6.28 -0.97 9.96
C VAL A 130 6.24 -1.37 11.44
N VAL A 131 5.97 -2.63 11.76
CA VAL A 131 6.01 -3.12 13.16
C VAL A 131 7.43 -3.06 13.73
N LEU A 132 8.46 -3.38 12.93
CA LEU A 132 9.85 -3.24 13.35
C LEU A 132 10.25 -1.77 13.56
N LEU A 133 9.73 -0.86 12.74
CA LEU A 133 9.89 0.59 12.91
C LEU A 133 9.26 1.07 14.22
N VAL A 134 8.03 0.64 14.51
CA VAL A 134 7.34 0.90 15.78
C VAL A 134 8.15 0.37 16.96
N TYR A 135 8.65 -0.87 16.88
CA TYR A 135 9.47 -1.47 17.93
C TYR A 135 10.75 -0.67 18.18
N ARG A 136 11.44 -0.23 17.11
CA ARG A 136 12.60 0.65 17.24
C ARG A 136 12.25 1.99 17.87
N LEU A 137 11.18 2.64 17.43
CA LEU A 137 10.68 3.88 18.03
C LEU A 137 10.48 3.71 19.54
N VAL A 138 9.84 2.63 19.99
CA VAL A 138 9.66 2.35 21.43
C VAL A 138 10.99 2.22 22.16
N GLN A 139 11.99 1.55 21.55
CA GLN A 139 13.31 1.42 22.16
C GLN A 139 14.12 2.72 22.21
N SER A 140 13.98 3.61 21.23
CA SER A 140 14.69 4.90 21.21
C SER A 140 13.96 6.04 21.94
N GLY A 141 12.71 5.83 22.33
CA GLY A 141 11.92 6.73 23.17
C GLY A 141 11.89 6.37 24.66
N ALA A 142 12.59 5.29 25.07
CA ALA A 142 12.85 4.89 26.45
C ALA A 142 14.31 5.21 26.82
#